data_AF-A0AA35VJ45-F1
#
_entry.id   AF-A0AA35VJ45-F1
#
_cell.length_a   1.000
_cell.length_b   1.000
_cell.length_c   1.000
_cell.angle_alpha   90.00
_cell.angle_beta   90.00
_cell.angle_gamma   90.00
#
_symmetry.space_group_name_H-M   'P 1'
#
loop_
_entity.id
_entity.type
_entity.pdbx_description
1 polymer ?
#
loop_
_entity_poly.entity_id
_entity_poly.type
_entity_poly.pdbx_seq_one_letter_code
_entity_poly.pdbx_strand_id
1 'polypeptide(L)'
;MRRHAGPLDKRKKVTRCQSCSKRRIKCEGGFPCEYCTRTKKQCHPPGPSSRRIEFVLVNSSTRPDYQTLGSPALIPRPDDSLYLDYFALFVGRCQFARGFATLCSDLLPLISTSRPLKDLAMAIGALEASRRGSLHTYRGSDSPQVASFGFYGRSIEAFQKQIQTSQGIEREDVLWVTLFLGIYDLMSENFGDGWANHMSYGISRILHAMKPVDDPSPLRMTLLDAFQTLEANRAIIYGDGSSLVQKCWSSHLSGPNTQPPSTMHSIIQLMLEVSGFNQRFFEGIESIASDDRPLHPFISELAVDGCRLHEKLESWYIETATQRDESDPYSKLALAIYHALVLFLSGNYGYYSCWEGQRLVCILSGNKSGKKSWVSLGVFSDKGSMSLREYKVICSNAGIIKTPTFHFFG
;
A
#
# COMPACT_ATOMS: atom_id res chain seq x y z
N MET A 1 -33.68 6.36 23.92
CA MET A 1 -32.52 5.60 23.40
C MET A 1 -31.22 6.35 23.71
N ARG A 2 -30.30 5.77 24.51
CA ARG A 2 -29.02 6.40 24.88
C ARG A 2 -27.93 5.98 23.89
N ARG A 3 -27.40 6.93 23.11
CA ARG A 3 -26.22 6.70 22.25
C ARG A 3 -25.00 6.46 23.13
N HIS A 4 -24.37 5.29 23.00
CA HIS A 4 -23.13 4.98 23.69
C HIS A 4 -21.99 5.82 23.09
N ALA A 5 -21.31 6.59 23.93
CA ALA A 5 -20.16 7.40 23.52
C ALA A 5 -18.88 6.54 23.53
N GLY A 6 -18.16 6.52 22.40
CA GLY A 6 -16.93 5.76 22.19
C GLY A 6 -15.76 6.18 23.11
N PRO A 7 -14.66 5.42 23.16
CA PRO A 7 -13.53 5.67 24.07
C PRO A 7 -12.84 7.03 23.83
N LEU A 8 -12.83 7.51 22.59
CA LEU A 8 -12.20 8.78 22.16
C LEU A 8 -13.21 9.94 22.03
N ASP A 9 -14.46 9.74 22.43
CA ASP A 9 -15.50 10.77 22.34
C ASP A 9 -15.18 11.91 23.31
N LYS A 10 -14.85 13.08 22.77
CA LYS A 10 -14.50 14.29 23.53
C LYS A 10 -15.64 14.77 24.44
N ARG A 11 -16.89 14.31 24.26
CA ARG A 11 -18.00 14.51 25.22
C ARG A 11 -17.72 13.87 26.60
N LYS A 12 -16.76 12.96 26.71
CA LYS A 12 -16.28 12.39 27.98
C LYS A 12 -15.29 13.28 28.76
N LYS A 13 -14.77 14.37 28.17
CA LYS A 13 -14.02 15.37 28.95
C LYS A 13 -15.01 16.20 29.77
N VAL A 14 -15.26 15.74 30.99
CA VAL A 14 -16.23 16.36 31.91
C VAL A 14 -15.63 17.66 32.46
N THR A 15 -16.08 18.80 31.96
CA THR A 15 -15.75 20.14 32.50
C THR A 15 -16.57 20.52 33.73
N ARG A 16 -17.43 19.61 34.22
CA ARG A 16 -18.34 19.87 35.36
C ARG A 16 -17.69 19.51 36.69
N CYS A 17 -17.85 20.37 37.70
CA CYS A 17 -17.50 20.04 39.09
C CYS A 17 -18.35 18.86 39.61
N GLN A 18 -17.90 18.19 40.68
CA GLN A 18 -18.59 17.02 41.24
C GLN A 18 -20.04 17.34 41.66
N SER A 19 -20.27 18.52 42.22
CA SER A 19 -21.59 18.99 42.67
C SER A 19 -22.57 19.17 41.50
N CYS A 20 -22.13 19.82 40.40
CA CYS A 20 -22.96 19.98 39.20
C CYS A 20 -23.16 18.66 38.45
N SER A 21 -22.15 17.77 38.45
CA SER A 21 -22.24 16.43 37.88
C SER A 21 -23.30 15.57 38.58
N LYS A 22 -23.26 15.49 39.93
CA LYS A 22 -24.25 14.74 40.73
C LYS A 22 -25.68 15.23 40.48
N ARG A 23 -25.87 16.54 40.31
CA ARG A 23 -27.18 17.16 40.05
C ARG A 23 -27.59 17.20 38.58
N ARG A 24 -26.73 16.74 37.67
CA ARG A 24 -26.93 16.77 36.21
C ARG A 24 -27.21 18.16 35.63
N ILE A 25 -26.75 19.22 36.29
CA ILE A 25 -26.89 20.61 35.84
C ILE A 25 -25.65 21.08 35.08
N LYS A 26 -25.75 22.22 34.39
CA LYS A 26 -24.62 22.86 33.69
C LYS A 26 -23.65 23.47 34.71
N CYS A 27 -22.35 23.44 34.40
CA CYS A 27 -21.29 23.99 35.23
C CYS A 27 -20.60 25.10 34.42
N GLU A 28 -20.68 26.33 34.90
CA GLU A 28 -20.24 27.54 34.18
C GLU A 28 -19.46 28.47 35.14
N GLY A 29 -18.58 29.32 34.60
CA GLY A 29 -17.83 30.29 35.40
C GLY A 29 -16.52 29.80 36.04
N GLY A 30 -15.97 28.67 35.60
CA GLY A 30 -14.68 28.17 36.11
C GLY A 30 -14.77 27.45 37.46
N PHE A 31 -13.67 27.46 38.23
CA PHE A 31 -13.58 26.86 39.57
C PHE A 31 -13.21 27.93 40.61
N PRO A 32 -14.08 28.23 41.60
CA PRO A 32 -15.42 27.67 41.83
C PRO A 32 -16.48 28.13 40.81
N CYS A 33 -17.42 27.26 40.45
CA CYS A 33 -18.45 27.58 39.46
C CYS A 33 -19.56 28.45 40.05
N GLU A 34 -20.24 29.22 39.19
CA GLU A 34 -21.24 30.22 39.58
C GLU A 34 -22.38 29.64 40.42
N TYR A 35 -22.82 28.42 40.08
CA TYR A 35 -23.83 27.69 40.85
C TYR A 35 -23.36 27.37 42.28
N CYS A 36 -22.13 26.89 42.44
CA CYS A 36 -21.57 26.55 43.74
C CYS A 36 -21.37 27.79 44.61
N THR A 37 -20.94 28.91 44.01
CA THR A 37 -20.84 30.20 44.69
C THR A 37 -22.20 30.68 45.19
N ARG A 38 -23.22 30.70 44.32
CA ARG A 38 -24.58 31.15 44.68
C ARG A 38 -25.23 30.28 45.75
N THR A 39 -24.98 28.97 45.72
CA THR A 39 -25.60 28.00 46.64
C THR A 39 -24.75 27.70 47.88
N LYS A 40 -23.62 28.42 48.06
CA LYS A 40 -22.65 28.21 49.14
C LYS A 40 -22.24 26.74 49.30
N LYS A 41 -22.08 26.03 48.17
CA LYS A 41 -21.64 24.62 48.15
C LYS A 41 -20.20 24.51 47.70
N GLN A 42 -19.47 23.55 48.26
CA GLN A 42 -18.10 23.27 47.84
C GLN A 42 -18.03 22.85 46.36
N CYS A 43 -17.15 23.51 45.61
CA CYS A 43 -16.92 23.28 44.19
C CYS A 43 -15.63 22.47 43.97
N HIS A 44 -15.74 21.14 44.04
CA HIS A 44 -14.60 20.26 43.78
C HIS A 44 -14.47 19.92 42.29
N PRO A 45 -13.28 20.07 41.68
CA PRO A 45 -12.99 19.50 40.37
C PRO A 45 -13.32 18.00 40.32
N PRO A 46 -13.68 17.45 39.14
CA PRO A 46 -13.80 16.02 39.00
C PRO A 46 -12.45 15.38 39.36
N GLY A 47 -12.39 14.67 40.49
CA GLY A 47 -11.19 13.92 40.88
C GLY A 47 -10.94 12.81 39.86
N PRO A 48 -9.69 12.35 39.70
CA PRO A 48 -9.39 11.24 38.81
C PRO A 48 -10.28 10.05 39.21
N SER A 49 -11.20 9.67 38.34
CA SER A 49 -12.03 8.51 38.61
C SER A 49 -11.10 7.30 38.61
N SER A 50 -10.82 6.76 39.80
CA SER A 50 -10.27 5.41 39.94
C SER A 50 -11.32 4.43 39.44
N ARG A 51 -11.42 4.30 38.12
CA ARG A 51 -12.01 3.13 37.50
C ARG A 51 -10.85 2.18 37.35
N ARG A 52 -10.74 1.22 38.28
CA ARG A 52 -10.04 -0.04 38.02
C ARG A 52 -10.58 -0.55 36.69
N ILE A 53 -9.76 -0.52 35.65
CA ILE A 53 -10.08 -1.15 34.39
C ILE A 53 -9.94 -2.64 34.67
N GLU A 54 -11.06 -3.30 34.89
CA GLU A 54 -11.12 -4.75 35.00
C GLU A 54 -11.25 -5.28 33.57
N PHE A 55 -10.17 -5.85 33.05
CA PHE A 55 -10.18 -6.51 31.75
C PHE A 55 -10.90 -7.84 31.91
N VAL A 56 -12.12 -7.94 31.37
CA VAL A 56 -12.82 -9.22 31.24
C VAL A 56 -12.17 -9.97 30.08
N LEU A 57 -11.50 -11.08 30.39
CA LEU A 57 -11.00 -12.02 29.39
C LEU A 57 -12.21 -12.60 28.65
N VAL A 58 -12.39 -12.23 27.38
CA VAL A 58 -13.42 -12.85 26.54
C VAL A 58 -12.88 -14.21 26.08
N ASN A 59 -13.25 -15.28 26.78
CA ASN A 59 -13.06 -16.63 26.29
C ASN A 59 -13.82 -16.78 24.98
N SER A 60 -13.06 -16.82 23.88
CA SER A 60 -13.58 -17.02 22.53
C SER A 60 -13.79 -18.51 22.29
N SER A 61 -14.70 -19.11 23.07
CA SER A 61 -15.08 -20.51 22.95
C SER A 61 -16.06 -20.72 21.78
N THR A 62 -15.71 -20.29 20.56
CA THR A 62 -16.30 -20.78 19.29
C THR A 62 -15.57 -20.15 18.12
N ARG A 63 -14.40 -20.68 17.75
CA ARG A 63 -13.82 -20.66 16.38
C ARG A 63 -12.72 -21.73 16.28
N PRO A 64 -12.46 -22.23 15.05
CA PRO A 64 -12.15 -23.64 14.80
C PRO A 64 -10.75 -24.05 15.23
N ASP A 65 -10.67 -25.35 15.47
CA ASP A 65 -9.56 -26.19 15.90
C ASP A 65 -8.17 -25.73 15.45
N TYR A 66 -7.48 -25.01 16.33
CA TYR A 66 -6.02 -24.91 16.36
C TYR A 66 -5.54 -25.31 17.76
N GLN A 67 -5.87 -26.53 18.19
CA GLN A 67 -5.23 -27.19 19.32
C GLN A 67 -4.19 -28.17 18.76
N THR A 68 -2.96 -27.72 18.50
CA THR A 68 -1.81 -28.15 19.31
C THR A 68 -0.60 -27.26 19.01
N LEU A 69 -0.54 -26.06 19.59
CA LEU A 69 0.72 -25.34 19.77
C LEU A 69 0.81 -24.99 21.25
N GLY A 70 1.84 -25.52 21.91
CA GLY A 70 2.07 -25.39 23.33
C GLY A 70 2.09 -23.93 23.80
N SER A 71 1.83 -23.74 25.09
CA SER A 71 1.93 -22.45 25.78
C SER A 71 3.21 -21.71 25.35
N PRO A 72 3.16 -20.41 25.00
CA PRO A 72 4.34 -19.71 24.52
C PRO A 72 5.38 -19.71 25.64
N ALA A 73 6.50 -20.39 25.40
CA ALA A 73 7.65 -20.34 26.28
C ALA A 73 8.07 -18.88 26.46
N LEU A 74 8.41 -18.48 27.69
CA LEU A 74 9.11 -17.22 27.93
C LEU A 74 10.46 -17.31 27.20
N ILE A 75 10.51 -16.81 25.97
CA ILE A 75 11.76 -16.68 25.21
C ILE A 75 12.62 -15.67 25.98
N PRO A 76 13.87 -15.99 26.36
CA PRO A 76 14.80 -15.00 26.94
C PRO A 76 14.93 -13.77 26.03
N ARG A 77 15.30 -12.61 26.59
CA ARG A 77 15.40 -11.29 25.92
C ARG A 77 15.59 -11.38 24.39
N PRO A 78 14.82 -10.62 23.59
CA PRO A 78 14.99 -10.63 22.14
C PRO A 78 16.44 -10.28 21.83
N ASP A 79 17.22 -11.29 21.45
CA ASP A 79 18.55 -11.13 20.90
C ASP A 79 18.38 -10.46 19.52
N ASP A 80 19.34 -9.66 19.09
CA ASP A 80 19.28 -8.95 17.80
C ASP A 80 19.08 -9.96 16.63
N SER A 81 19.50 -11.21 16.84
CA SER A 81 19.23 -12.36 15.96
C SER A 81 17.73 -12.62 15.71
N LEU A 82 16.87 -12.41 16.71
CA LEU A 82 15.42 -12.62 16.58
C LEU A 82 14.80 -11.65 15.57
N TYR A 83 15.24 -10.38 15.57
CA TYR A 83 14.74 -9.42 14.59
C TYR A 83 15.22 -9.76 13.18
N LEU A 84 16.43 -10.31 13.03
CA LEU A 84 16.89 -10.81 11.73
C LEU A 84 16.07 -12.01 11.24
N ASP A 85 15.62 -12.89 12.14
CA ASP A 85 14.69 -13.97 11.78
C ASP A 85 13.34 -13.43 11.29
N TYR A 86 12.78 -12.43 11.97
CA TYR A 86 11.54 -11.78 11.52
C TYR A 86 11.73 -11.00 10.22
N PHE A 87 12.90 -10.44 9.98
CA PHE A 87 13.25 -9.84 8.69
C PHE A 87 13.26 -10.90 7.58
N ALA A 88 13.88 -12.06 7.83
CA ALA A 88 13.87 -13.16 6.87
C ALA A 88 12.46 -13.68 6.59
N LEU A 89 11.61 -13.79 7.62
CA LEU A 89 10.19 -14.12 7.47
C LEU A 89 9.40 -13.07 6.68
N PHE A 90 9.75 -11.79 6.80
CA PHE A 90 9.18 -10.72 5.98
C PHE A 90 9.58 -10.86 4.52
N VAL A 91 10.89 -10.91 4.23
CA VAL A 91 11.43 -11.04 2.88
C VAL A 91 10.91 -12.30 2.18
N GLY A 92 10.86 -13.43 2.88
CA GLY A 92 10.35 -14.70 2.36
C GLY A 92 8.88 -14.68 1.90
N ARG A 93 8.10 -13.66 2.30
CA ARG A 93 6.71 -13.47 1.85
C ARG A 93 6.56 -12.43 0.75
N CYS A 94 7.61 -11.66 0.46
CA CYS A 94 7.57 -10.64 -0.58
C CYS A 94 7.75 -11.26 -1.97
N GLN A 95 6.94 -10.80 -2.92
CA GLN A 95 6.97 -11.24 -4.33
C GLN A 95 7.39 -10.09 -5.26
N PHE A 96 8.31 -9.23 -4.81
CA PHE A 96 8.73 -8.06 -5.59
C PHE A 96 9.51 -8.43 -6.85
N ALA A 97 10.28 -9.52 -6.82
CA ALA A 97 11.07 -10.03 -7.94
C ALA A 97 11.27 -11.54 -7.82
N ARG A 98 11.46 -12.24 -8.94
CA ARG A 98 11.74 -13.69 -8.90
C ARG A 98 12.99 -13.96 -8.06
N GLY A 99 12.90 -14.90 -7.12
CA GLY A 99 13.99 -15.19 -6.17
C GLY A 99 14.08 -14.23 -4.98
N PHE A 100 13.22 -13.22 -4.86
CA PHE A 100 13.25 -12.31 -3.70
C PHE A 100 13.01 -13.04 -2.37
N ALA A 101 12.25 -14.14 -2.37
CA ALA A 101 12.01 -14.95 -1.19
C ALA A 101 13.29 -15.64 -0.65
N THR A 102 14.31 -15.85 -1.50
CA THR A 102 15.60 -16.43 -1.12
C THR A 102 16.67 -15.35 -0.90
N LEU A 103 16.34 -14.07 -1.06
CA LEU A 103 17.27 -12.94 -0.99
C LEU A 103 18.11 -12.89 0.30
N CYS A 104 17.57 -13.36 1.43
CA CYS A 104 18.26 -13.25 2.71
C CYS A 104 19.62 -13.95 2.76
N SER A 105 19.80 -15.08 2.06
CA SER A 105 21.11 -15.75 2.00
C SER A 105 22.13 -14.88 1.27
N ASP A 106 21.71 -14.25 0.18
CA ASP A 106 22.58 -13.49 -0.71
C ASP A 106 22.90 -12.10 -0.14
N LEU A 107 21.97 -11.55 0.64
CA LEU A 107 22.10 -10.25 1.29
C LEU A 107 22.88 -10.33 2.62
N LEU A 108 23.02 -11.51 3.23
CA LEU A 108 23.67 -11.69 4.53
C LEU A 108 25.10 -11.14 4.60
N PRO A 109 25.98 -11.35 3.59
CA PRO A 109 27.32 -10.74 3.59
C PRO A 109 27.28 -9.21 3.65
N LEU A 110 26.36 -8.58 2.91
CA LEU A 110 26.17 -7.13 2.92
C LEU A 110 25.58 -6.64 4.25
N ILE A 111 24.60 -7.34 4.81
CA ILE A 111 24.06 -7.05 6.15
C ILE A 111 25.16 -7.11 7.21
N SER A 112 26.09 -8.06 7.10
CA SER A 112 27.16 -8.22 8.09
C SER A 112 28.21 -7.10 8.05
N THR A 113 28.39 -6.46 6.89
CA THR A 113 29.44 -5.47 6.63
C THR A 113 28.93 -4.03 6.52
N SER A 114 27.62 -3.85 6.26
CA SER A 114 26.98 -2.54 6.13
C SER A 114 26.13 -2.24 7.35
N ARG A 115 26.61 -1.31 8.19
CA ARG A 115 25.87 -0.84 9.36
C ARG A 115 24.46 -0.30 9.05
N PRO A 116 24.26 0.62 8.09
CA PRO A 116 22.92 1.13 7.80
C PRO A 116 21.98 0.02 7.32
N LEU A 117 22.48 -0.93 6.52
CA LEU A 117 21.67 -2.05 6.06
C LEU A 117 21.31 -3.01 7.20
N LYS A 118 22.25 -3.28 8.11
CA LYS A 118 22.01 -4.10 9.31
C LYS A 118 20.95 -3.48 10.21
N ASP A 119 21.12 -2.20 10.55
CA ASP A 119 20.17 -1.46 11.37
C ASP A 119 18.78 -1.48 10.72
N LEU A 120 18.69 -1.33 9.40
CA LEU A 120 17.42 -1.36 8.69
C LEU A 120 16.75 -2.76 8.64
N ALA A 121 17.54 -3.82 8.42
CA ALA A 121 17.05 -5.19 8.50
C ALA A 121 16.46 -5.47 9.90
N MET A 122 17.15 -5.05 10.96
CA MET A 122 16.63 -5.13 12.33
C MET A 122 15.38 -4.28 12.53
N ALA A 123 15.31 -3.08 11.95
CA ALA A 123 14.13 -2.21 12.03
C ALA A 123 12.87 -2.87 11.42
N ILE A 124 12.99 -3.40 10.21
CA ILE A 124 11.91 -4.12 9.51
C ILE A 124 11.51 -5.37 10.30
N GLY A 125 12.48 -6.15 10.76
CA GLY A 125 12.24 -7.34 11.57
C GLY A 125 11.52 -7.04 12.87
N ALA A 126 11.92 -6.00 13.59
CA ALA A 126 11.28 -5.56 14.83
C ALA A 126 9.85 -5.04 14.58
N LEU A 127 9.62 -4.34 13.45
CA LEU A 127 8.28 -3.90 13.05
C LEU A 127 7.37 -5.09 12.74
N GLU A 128 7.86 -6.07 11.98
CA GLU A 128 7.12 -7.28 11.67
C GLU A 128 6.79 -8.09 12.94
N ALA A 129 7.74 -8.21 13.86
CA ALA A 129 7.53 -8.86 15.14
C ALA A 129 6.45 -8.16 15.97
N SER A 130 6.41 -6.82 15.94
CA SER A 130 5.39 -6.02 16.63
C SER A 130 3.97 -6.30 16.13
N ARG A 131 3.81 -6.50 14.81
CA ARG A 131 2.51 -6.73 14.16
C ARG A 131 1.94 -8.11 14.46
N ARG A 132 2.79 -9.11 14.72
CA ARG A 132 2.37 -10.49 15.01
C ARG A 132 1.91 -10.70 16.45
N GLY A 133 2.13 -9.73 17.34
CA GLY A 133 1.75 -9.83 18.75
C GLY A 133 2.47 -10.95 19.53
N SER A 134 3.42 -11.66 18.91
CA SER A 134 4.08 -12.85 19.45
C SER A 134 5.17 -12.54 20.47
N LEU A 135 5.58 -11.28 20.59
CA LEU A 135 6.60 -10.86 21.56
C LEU A 135 5.94 -10.12 22.72
N HIS A 136 5.85 -10.79 23.86
CA HIS A 136 5.62 -10.11 25.13
C HIS A 136 6.93 -9.46 25.57
N THR A 137 6.90 -8.15 25.77
CA THR A 137 8.01 -7.45 26.40
C THR A 137 8.15 -7.91 27.85
N TYR A 138 9.37 -8.21 28.26
CA TYR A 138 9.67 -8.29 29.68
C TYR A 138 9.40 -6.93 30.32
N ARG A 139 9.02 -6.89 31.60
CA ARG A 139 8.97 -5.62 32.34
C ARG A 139 10.33 -4.93 32.26
N GLY A 140 10.37 -3.78 31.60
CA GLY A 140 11.57 -2.94 31.45
C GLY A 140 12.30 -3.03 30.11
N SER A 141 11.86 -3.87 29.16
CA SER A 141 12.39 -3.83 27.78
C SER A 141 11.52 -2.98 26.87
N ASP A 142 12.13 -2.28 25.92
CA ASP A 142 11.41 -1.59 24.86
C ASP A 142 10.52 -2.56 24.08
N SER A 143 9.37 -2.06 23.61
CA SER A 143 8.54 -2.83 22.70
C SER A 143 9.25 -3.04 21.35
N PRO A 144 8.97 -4.14 20.62
CA PRO A 144 9.54 -4.32 19.29
C PRO A 144 9.28 -3.13 18.35
N GLN A 145 8.15 -2.43 18.54
CA GLN A 145 7.85 -1.20 17.81
C GLN A 145 8.80 -0.04 18.18
N VAL A 146 9.09 0.15 19.47
CA VAL A 146 10.04 1.18 19.92
C VAL A 146 11.46 0.85 19.45
N ALA A 147 11.87 -0.42 19.56
CA ALA A 147 13.15 -0.89 19.05
C ALA A 147 13.25 -0.63 17.54
N SER A 148 12.19 -0.92 16.78
CA SER A 148 12.09 -0.66 15.35
C SER A 148 12.40 0.78 14.98
N PHE A 149 11.77 1.77 15.65
CA PHE A 149 12.06 3.18 15.41
C PHE A 149 13.50 3.55 15.75
N GLY A 150 14.06 2.99 16.82
CA GLY A 150 15.45 3.20 17.20
C GLY A 150 16.45 2.67 16.16
N PHE A 151 16.19 1.49 15.60
CA PHE A 151 16.98 0.92 14.52
C PHE A 151 16.87 1.74 13.22
N TYR A 152 15.65 2.14 12.83
CA TYR A 152 15.40 2.95 11.65
C TYR A 152 16.13 4.30 11.71
N GLY A 153 16.03 5.02 12.84
CA GLY A 153 16.74 6.29 13.04
C GLY A 153 18.25 6.16 12.91
N ARG A 154 18.84 5.11 13.50
CA ARG A 154 20.29 4.83 13.36
C ARG A 154 20.69 4.49 11.92
N SER A 155 19.85 3.76 11.20
CA SER A 155 20.09 3.45 9.78
C SER A 155 20.17 4.74 8.95
N ILE A 156 19.21 5.66 9.10
CA ILE A 156 19.22 6.95 8.40
C ILE A 156 20.48 7.75 8.72
N GLU A 157 20.83 7.90 10.01
CA GLU A 157 22.01 8.66 10.40
C GLU A 157 23.31 8.08 9.82
N ALA A 158 23.44 6.75 9.85
CA ALA A 158 24.60 6.06 9.29
C ALA A 158 24.62 6.18 7.75
N PHE A 159 23.47 6.06 7.11
CA PHE A 159 23.33 6.15 5.66
C PHE A 159 23.65 7.55 5.14
N GLN A 160 23.16 8.60 5.80
CA GLN A 160 23.48 9.99 5.47
C GLN A 160 24.99 10.26 5.51
N LYS A 161 25.68 9.74 6.54
CA LYS A 161 27.14 9.84 6.63
C LYS A 161 27.84 9.07 5.50
N GLN A 162 27.32 7.90 5.14
CA GLN A 162 27.89 7.07 4.07
C GLN A 162 27.81 7.76 2.71
N ILE A 163 26.64 8.27 2.31
CA ILE A 163 26.44 8.88 0.98
C ILE A 163 27.15 10.23 0.80
N GLN A 164 27.59 10.87 1.88
CA GLN A 164 28.39 12.10 1.83
C GLN A 164 29.87 11.85 1.47
N THR A 165 30.32 10.60 1.48
CA THR A 165 31.69 10.25 1.10
C THR A 165 31.86 10.15 -0.42
N SER A 166 33.04 10.48 -0.96
CA SER A 166 33.29 10.59 -2.41
C SER A 166 33.06 9.29 -3.21
N GLN A 167 33.08 8.13 -2.56
CA GLN A 167 32.76 6.82 -3.15
C GLN A 167 31.50 6.19 -2.54
N GLY A 168 30.81 6.92 -1.67
CA GLY A 168 29.70 6.40 -0.87
C GLY A 168 28.55 5.89 -1.73
N ILE A 169 28.23 6.60 -2.82
CA ILE A 169 27.10 6.32 -3.72
C ILE A 169 27.31 5.06 -4.57
N GLU A 170 28.56 4.71 -4.92
CA GLU A 170 28.83 3.57 -5.82
C GLU A 170 28.75 2.21 -5.11
N ARG A 171 28.60 2.18 -3.78
CA ARG A 171 28.55 0.93 -3.01
C ARG A 171 27.23 0.17 -3.25
N GLU A 172 27.32 -1.16 -3.33
CA GLU A 172 26.17 -2.04 -3.60
C GLU A 172 25.09 -1.98 -2.50
N ASP A 173 25.48 -1.74 -1.25
CA ASP A 173 24.57 -1.62 -0.11
C ASP A 173 23.65 -0.39 -0.19
N VAL A 174 24.04 0.67 -0.91
CA VAL A 174 23.29 1.94 -0.97
C VAL A 174 21.90 1.76 -1.56
N LEU A 175 21.80 1.02 -2.66
CA LEU A 175 20.52 0.76 -3.31
C LEU A 175 19.62 -0.08 -2.39
N TRP A 176 20.18 -1.09 -1.72
CA TRP A 176 19.43 -1.93 -0.78
C TRP A 176 18.95 -1.16 0.44
N VAL A 177 19.80 -0.31 1.02
CA VAL A 177 19.40 0.57 2.12
C VAL A 177 18.25 1.47 1.67
N THR A 178 18.36 2.09 0.50
CA THR A 178 17.31 2.99 0.00
C THR A 178 15.99 2.25 -0.27
N LEU A 179 16.07 1.05 -0.86
CA LEU A 179 14.90 0.20 -1.09
C LEU A 179 14.21 -0.19 0.22
N PHE A 180 14.98 -0.64 1.21
CA PHE A 180 14.42 -1.05 2.49
C PHE A 180 13.93 0.13 3.34
N LEU A 181 14.46 1.35 3.16
CA LEU A 181 13.92 2.55 3.80
C LEU A 181 12.51 2.82 3.26
N GLY A 182 12.34 2.76 1.93
CA GLY A 182 11.03 2.87 1.31
C GLY A 182 10.07 1.77 1.77
N ILE A 183 10.52 0.52 1.89
CA ILE A 183 9.70 -0.59 2.39
C ILE A 183 9.32 -0.36 3.87
N TYR A 184 10.24 0.14 4.68
CA TYR A 184 9.97 0.45 6.09
C TYR A 184 8.89 1.52 6.22
N ASP A 185 8.99 2.60 5.43
CA ASP A 185 7.98 3.67 5.41
C ASP A 185 6.63 3.15 4.95
N LEU A 186 6.61 2.29 3.92
CA LEU A 186 5.39 1.61 3.46
C LEU A 186 4.76 0.74 4.56
N MET A 187 5.58 0.17 5.46
CA MET A 187 5.08 -0.62 6.59
C MET A 187 4.67 0.25 7.79
N SER A 188 5.26 1.42 7.99
CA SER A 188 5.06 2.19 9.21
C SER A 188 4.06 3.33 9.05
N GLU A 189 3.91 3.87 7.84
CA GLU A 189 3.07 5.02 7.54
C GLU A 189 1.68 4.62 7.02
N ASN A 190 0.71 5.52 7.19
CA ASN A 190 -0.66 5.31 6.69
C ASN A 190 -0.89 5.84 5.26
N PHE A 191 -0.08 6.81 4.82
CA PHE A 191 -0.29 7.54 3.57
C PHE A 191 0.68 7.14 2.46
N GLY A 192 1.86 6.59 2.81
CA GLY A 192 2.82 6.07 1.84
C GLY A 192 3.71 7.13 1.16
N ASP A 193 3.67 8.38 1.61
CA ASP A 193 4.47 9.47 1.06
C ASP A 193 5.97 9.22 1.25
N GLY A 194 6.41 8.71 2.40
CA GLY A 194 7.81 8.36 2.66
C GLY A 194 8.32 7.31 1.67
N TRP A 195 7.52 6.26 1.45
CA TRP A 195 7.79 5.24 0.44
C TRP A 195 7.91 5.84 -0.96
N ALA A 196 6.93 6.63 -1.41
CA ALA A 196 6.96 7.24 -2.73
C ALA A 196 8.19 8.14 -2.92
N ASN A 197 8.57 8.91 -1.90
CA ASN A 197 9.77 9.74 -1.92
C ASN A 197 11.06 8.90 -2.06
N HIS A 198 11.16 7.78 -1.36
CA HIS A 198 12.30 6.87 -1.49
C HIS A 198 12.39 6.25 -2.89
N MET A 199 11.26 5.96 -3.54
CA MET A 199 11.25 5.44 -4.91
C MET A 199 11.67 6.51 -5.92
N SER A 200 10.98 7.66 -5.94
CA SER A 200 11.15 8.71 -6.95
C SER A 200 12.41 9.56 -6.75
N TYR A 201 12.76 9.88 -5.51
CA TYR A 201 13.89 10.78 -5.19
C TYR A 201 15.07 10.06 -4.54
N GLY A 202 14.88 8.86 -4.01
CA GLY A 202 15.96 8.03 -3.49
C GLY A 202 16.59 7.18 -4.59
N ILE A 203 15.95 6.04 -4.86
CA ILE A 203 16.50 4.98 -5.72
C ILE A 203 16.74 5.50 -7.13
N SER A 204 15.76 6.16 -7.76
CA SER A 204 15.92 6.73 -9.10
C SER A 204 17.11 7.68 -9.21
N ARG A 205 17.32 8.57 -8.22
CA ARG A 205 18.45 9.51 -8.23
C ARG A 205 19.80 8.81 -8.05
N ILE A 206 19.85 7.80 -7.18
CA ILE A 206 21.07 7.00 -6.99
C ILE A 206 21.38 6.24 -8.27
N LEU A 207 20.38 5.62 -8.91
CA LEU A 207 20.56 4.92 -10.18
C LEU A 207 21.04 5.86 -11.30
N HIS A 208 20.53 7.09 -11.38
CA HIS A 208 21.02 8.08 -12.34
C HIS A 208 22.44 8.56 -12.07
N ALA A 209 22.88 8.57 -10.79
CA ALA A 209 24.23 8.97 -10.41
C ALA A 209 25.25 7.83 -10.57
N MET A 210 24.80 6.58 -10.52
CA MET A 210 25.65 5.42 -10.72
C MET A 210 26.03 5.27 -12.19
N LYS A 211 27.27 4.80 -12.43
CA LYS A 211 27.71 4.44 -13.78
C LYS A 211 26.95 3.18 -14.24
N PRO A 212 26.59 3.10 -15.53
CA PRO A 212 26.15 1.86 -16.15
C PRO A 212 27.16 0.74 -15.86
N VAL A 213 26.65 -0.43 -15.48
CA VAL A 213 27.46 -1.63 -15.28
C VAL A 213 27.14 -2.59 -16.42
N ASP A 214 28.17 -3.05 -17.14
CA ASP A 214 28.01 -3.95 -18.29
C ASP A 214 27.60 -5.37 -17.86
N ASP A 215 27.98 -5.80 -16.65
CA ASP A 215 27.63 -7.10 -16.05
C ASP A 215 27.24 -6.93 -14.56
N PRO A 216 25.97 -6.62 -14.26
CA PRO A 216 25.52 -6.42 -12.88
C PRO A 216 25.51 -7.74 -12.08
N SER A 217 25.86 -7.65 -10.78
CA SER A 217 25.76 -8.80 -9.87
C SER A 217 24.33 -9.37 -9.83
N PRO A 218 24.15 -10.67 -9.52
CA PRO A 218 22.81 -11.26 -9.36
C PRO A 218 21.96 -10.50 -8.34
N LEU A 219 22.58 -10.04 -7.26
CA LEU A 219 21.93 -9.27 -6.22
C LEU A 219 21.46 -7.89 -6.73
N ARG A 220 22.29 -7.21 -7.54
CA ARG A 220 21.90 -5.97 -8.20
C ARG A 220 20.74 -6.20 -9.16
N MET A 221 20.74 -7.30 -9.91
CA MET A 221 19.63 -7.67 -10.79
C MET A 221 18.32 -7.90 -10.01
N THR A 222 18.36 -8.63 -8.90
CA THR A 222 17.17 -8.83 -8.05
C THR A 222 16.64 -7.50 -7.49
N LEU A 223 17.52 -6.58 -7.10
CA LEU A 223 17.11 -5.24 -6.65
C LEU A 223 16.43 -4.46 -7.77
N LEU A 224 17.01 -4.51 -8.97
CA LEU A 224 16.50 -3.81 -10.14
C LEU A 224 15.10 -4.33 -10.50
N ASP A 225 14.91 -5.65 -10.56
CA ASP A 225 13.60 -6.25 -10.80
C ASP A 225 12.59 -5.87 -9.71
N ALA A 226 13.00 -5.86 -8.44
CA ALA A 226 12.12 -5.50 -7.33
C ALA A 226 11.71 -4.02 -7.40
N PHE A 227 12.66 -3.15 -7.76
CA PHE A 227 12.42 -1.73 -7.97
C PHE A 227 11.41 -1.50 -9.09
N GLN A 228 11.54 -2.19 -10.24
CA GLN A 228 10.58 -2.08 -11.35
C GLN A 228 9.16 -2.38 -10.90
N THR A 229 8.96 -3.49 -10.20
CA THR A 229 7.62 -3.88 -9.70
C THR A 229 7.07 -2.81 -8.76
N LEU A 230 7.86 -2.35 -7.79
CA LEU A 230 7.41 -1.38 -6.80
C LEU A 230 7.14 0.00 -7.40
N GLU A 231 7.99 0.45 -8.32
CA GLU A 231 7.83 1.73 -9.00
C GLU A 231 6.62 1.73 -9.94
N ALA A 232 6.34 0.62 -10.64
CA ALA A 232 5.11 0.48 -11.42
C ALA A 232 3.84 0.54 -10.54
N ASN A 233 3.90 -0.03 -9.33
CA ASN A 233 2.81 0.10 -8.37
C ASN A 233 2.66 1.55 -7.88
N ARG A 234 3.77 2.25 -7.58
CA ARG A 234 3.74 3.67 -7.22
C ARG A 234 3.09 4.50 -8.33
N ALA A 235 3.54 4.33 -9.57
CA ALA A 235 3.04 5.06 -10.73
C ALA A 235 1.53 4.89 -10.92
N ILE A 236 0.99 3.69 -10.70
CA ILE A 236 -0.46 3.44 -10.73
C ILE A 236 -1.19 4.08 -9.55
N ILE A 237 -0.69 3.90 -8.32
CA ILE A 237 -1.36 4.38 -7.10
C ILE A 237 -1.46 5.90 -7.07
N TYR A 238 -0.39 6.60 -7.45
CA TYR A 238 -0.32 8.05 -7.41
C TYR A 238 -0.76 8.72 -8.72
N GLY A 239 -1.09 7.94 -9.76
CA GLY A 239 -1.49 8.48 -11.07
C GLY A 239 -0.40 9.31 -11.75
N ASP A 240 0.86 8.98 -11.47
CA ASP A 240 2.04 9.73 -11.94
C ASP A 240 2.87 8.85 -12.88
N GLY A 241 3.52 9.47 -13.86
CA GLY A 241 4.47 8.80 -14.74
C GLY A 241 5.68 8.24 -13.97
N SER A 242 6.44 7.39 -14.65
CA SER A 242 7.71 6.88 -14.11
C SER A 242 8.87 7.18 -15.05
N SER A 243 10.01 7.56 -14.49
CA SER A 243 11.27 7.63 -15.25
C SER A 243 11.72 6.26 -15.76
N LEU A 244 11.18 5.15 -15.22
CA LEU A 244 11.36 3.81 -15.77
C LEU A 244 10.78 3.64 -17.18
N VAL A 245 9.84 4.51 -17.59
CA VAL A 245 9.30 4.56 -18.95
C VAL A 245 10.34 5.09 -19.95
N GLN A 246 11.42 5.75 -19.48
CA GLN A 246 12.51 6.16 -20.37
C GLN A 246 13.45 5.01 -20.75
N LYS A 247 13.92 5.05 -21.99
CA LYS A 247 14.77 4.06 -22.69
C LYS A 247 16.04 3.58 -21.95
N CYS A 248 16.46 4.26 -20.88
CA CYS A 248 17.67 3.90 -20.11
C CYS A 248 17.60 2.50 -19.48
N TRP A 249 16.42 1.97 -19.20
CA TRP A 249 16.29 0.65 -18.58
C TRP A 249 16.21 -0.51 -19.58
N SER A 250 15.69 -0.25 -20.78
CA SER A 250 15.65 -1.24 -21.86
C SER A 250 17.05 -1.68 -22.28
N SER A 251 18.05 -0.81 -22.18
CA SER A 251 19.45 -1.13 -22.52
C SER A 251 20.13 -2.07 -21.52
N HIS A 252 19.74 -2.07 -20.24
CA HIS A 252 20.35 -2.95 -19.23
C HIS A 252 19.85 -4.40 -19.29
N LEU A 253 18.69 -4.63 -19.91
CA LEU A 253 18.07 -5.95 -20.04
C LEU A 253 18.27 -6.57 -21.44
N SER A 254 18.77 -5.79 -22.39
CA SER A 254 19.00 -6.24 -23.77
C SER A 254 20.40 -6.84 -23.91
N GLY A 255 20.62 -8.02 -23.33
CA GLY A 255 21.77 -8.85 -23.68
C GLY A 255 21.66 -9.42 -25.10
N PRO A 256 22.75 -9.87 -25.75
CA PRO A 256 22.75 -10.35 -27.15
C PRO A 256 21.91 -11.61 -27.41
N ASN A 257 21.32 -12.22 -26.39
CA ASN A 257 20.61 -13.49 -26.44
C ASN A 257 19.29 -13.39 -25.65
N THR A 258 18.42 -12.47 -26.06
CA THR A 258 17.16 -12.19 -25.36
C THR A 258 16.18 -13.35 -25.52
N GLN A 259 16.06 -14.14 -24.46
CA GLN A 259 14.82 -14.88 -24.20
C GLN A 259 13.64 -13.91 -24.20
N PRO A 260 12.44 -14.37 -24.58
CA PRO A 260 11.24 -13.54 -24.48
C PRO A 260 11.09 -12.98 -23.05
N PRO A 261 10.66 -11.72 -22.90
CA PRO A 261 10.44 -11.13 -21.59
C PRO A 261 9.50 -11.99 -20.75
N SER A 262 9.78 -12.11 -19.45
CA SER A 262 8.90 -12.88 -18.57
C SER A 262 7.48 -12.31 -18.54
N THR A 263 6.49 -13.15 -18.22
CA THR A 263 5.09 -12.75 -18.03
C THR A 263 4.96 -11.60 -17.04
N MET A 264 5.74 -11.62 -15.95
CA MET A 264 5.75 -10.53 -14.96
C MET A 264 6.34 -9.24 -15.52
N HIS A 265 7.45 -9.32 -16.27
CA HIS A 265 8.06 -8.13 -16.86
C HIS A 265 7.12 -7.45 -17.88
N SER A 266 6.50 -8.25 -18.74
CA SER A 266 5.56 -7.72 -19.75
C SER A 266 4.31 -7.07 -19.13
N ILE A 267 3.76 -7.62 -18.04
CA ILE A 267 2.63 -6.97 -17.36
C ILE A 267 3.05 -5.69 -16.61
N ILE A 268 4.25 -5.65 -16.04
CA ILE A 268 4.80 -4.43 -15.42
C ILE A 268 4.94 -3.30 -16.45
N GLN A 269 5.39 -3.61 -17.67
CA GLN A 269 5.41 -2.62 -18.76
C GLN A 269 4.02 -2.09 -19.07
N LEU A 270 3.00 -2.95 -19.11
CA LEU A 270 1.61 -2.53 -19.28
C LEU A 270 1.10 -1.68 -18.11
N MET A 271 1.51 -1.97 -16.86
CA MET A 271 1.20 -1.10 -15.72
C MET A 271 1.74 0.32 -15.94
N LEU A 272 2.98 0.45 -16.40
CA LEU A 272 3.61 1.74 -16.65
C LEU A 272 2.93 2.49 -17.82
N GLU A 273 2.58 1.80 -18.90
CA GLU A 273 1.81 2.39 -20.00
C GLU A 273 0.43 2.89 -19.55
N VAL A 274 -0.29 2.09 -18.75
CA VAL A 274 -1.62 2.45 -18.21
C VAL A 274 -1.51 3.65 -17.26
N SER A 275 -0.50 3.67 -16.39
CA SER A 275 -0.24 4.81 -15.50
C SER A 275 0.02 6.10 -16.30
N GLY A 276 0.91 6.06 -17.29
CA GLY A 276 1.19 7.23 -18.14
C GLY A 276 -0.03 7.69 -18.96
N PHE A 277 -0.87 6.76 -19.40
CA PHE A 277 -2.16 7.12 -20.00
C PHE A 277 -3.09 7.80 -19.00
N ASN A 278 -3.22 7.27 -17.78
CA ASN A 278 -4.07 7.86 -16.75
C ASN A 278 -3.64 9.27 -16.38
N GLN A 279 -2.34 9.52 -16.24
CA GLN A 279 -1.82 10.87 -16.02
C GLN A 279 -2.32 11.83 -17.11
N ARG A 280 -2.07 11.50 -18.39
CA ARG A 280 -2.55 12.32 -19.52
C ARG A 280 -4.08 12.45 -19.56
N PHE A 281 -4.80 11.38 -19.18
CA PHE A 281 -6.25 11.34 -19.17
C PHE A 281 -6.81 12.36 -18.18
N PHE A 282 -6.36 12.34 -16.91
CA PHE A 282 -6.87 13.24 -15.89
C PHE A 282 -6.41 14.69 -16.11
N GLU A 283 -5.11 14.92 -16.35
CA GLU A 283 -4.58 16.26 -16.62
C GLU A 283 -5.28 16.91 -17.83
N GLY A 284 -5.48 16.14 -18.89
CA GLY A 284 -6.08 16.64 -20.11
C GLY A 284 -7.59 16.88 -20.01
N ILE A 285 -8.37 15.98 -19.38
CA ILE A 285 -9.81 16.20 -19.20
C ILE A 285 -10.09 17.38 -18.26
N GLU A 286 -9.33 17.49 -17.17
CA GLU A 286 -9.50 18.57 -16.20
C GLU A 286 -9.16 19.95 -16.76
N SER A 287 -8.27 20.00 -17.76
CA SER A 287 -7.97 21.24 -18.50
C SER A 287 -9.11 21.73 -19.40
N ILE A 288 -10.09 20.89 -19.72
CA ILE A 288 -11.23 21.21 -20.59
C ILE A 288 -12.45 21.53 -19.72
N ALA A 289 -13.13 22.65 -20.00
CA ALA A 289 -14.36 23.03 -19.33
C ALA A 289 -15.45 21.96 -19.52
N SER A 290 -16.24 21.70 -18.47
CA SER A 290 -17.19 20.57 -18.44
C SER A 290 -18.16 20.56 -19.63
N ASP A 291 -18.63 21.73 -20.06
CA ASP A 291 -19.61 21.88 -21.15
C ASP A 291 -18.99 21.62 -22.54
N ASP A 292 -17.67 21.81 -22.69
CA ASP A 292 -16.96 21.64 -23.95
C ASP A 292 -16.47 20.20 -24.16
N ARG A 293 -16.30 19.42 -23.08
CA ARG A 293 -15.77 18.05 -23.12
C ARG A 293 -16.45 17.15 -24.15
N PRO A 294 -17.80 17.06 -24.26
CA PRO A 294 -18.46 16.09 -25.14
C PRO A 294 -18.07 16.21 -26.62
N LEU A 295 -17.71 17.41 -27.08
CA LEU A 295 -17.37 17.69 -28.47
C LEU A 295 -15.86 17.92 -28.67
N HIS A 296 -15.08 17.93 -27.60
CA HIS A 296 -13.67 18.24 -27.66
C HIS A 296 -12.88 17.08 -28.31
N PRO A 297 -12.04 17.33 -29.33
CA PRO A 297 -11.34 16.27 -30.08
C PRO A 297 -10.45 15.39 -29.19
N PHE A 298 -9.84 15.98 -28.16
CA PHE A 298 -9.03 15.26 -27.18
C PHE A 298 -9.80 14.14 -26.44
N ILE A 299 -11.10 14.31 -26.19
CA ILE A 299 -11.92 13.25 -25.57
C ILE A 299 -12.03 12.04 -26.51
N SER A 300 -12.16 12.28 -27.82
CA SER A 300 -12.15 11.20 -28.81
C SER A 300 -10.79 10.52 -28.90
N GLU A 301 -9.69 11.28 -28.78
CA GLU A 301 -8.33 10.73 -28.74
C GLU A 301 -8.12 9.82 -27.52
N LEU A 302 -8.54 10.27 -26.33
CA LEU A 302 -8.48 9.48 -25.10
C LEU A 302 -9.32 8.19 -25.17
N ALA A 303 -10.47 8.22 -25.86
CA ALA A 303 -11.25 7.01 -26.11
C ALA A 303 -10.48 6.01 -26.96
N VAL A 304 -9.84 6.47 -28.04
CA VAL A 304 -9.05 5.62 -28.95
C VAL A 304 -7.83 5.05 -28.23
N ASP A 305 -7.10 5.89 -27.49
CA ASP A 305 -5.91 5.47 -26.74
C ASP A 305 -6.23 4.43 -25.66
N GLY A 306 -7.31 4.62 -24.90
CA GLY A 306 -7.72 3.61 -23.92
C GLY A 306 -8.24 2.33 -24.55
N CYS A 307 -8.94 2.39 -25.69
CA CYS A 307 -9.29 1.19 -26.46
C CYS A 307 -8.04 0.41 -26.88
N ARG A 308 -7.01 1.11 -27.38
CA ARG A 308 -5.74 0.49 -27.78
C ARG A 308 -5.01 -0.16 -26.59
N LEU A 309 -5.02 0.47 -25.42
CA LEU A 309 -4.45 -0.14 -24.20
C LEU A 309 -5.24 -1.37 -23.74
N HIS A 310 -6.56 -1.32 -23.86
CA HIS A 310 -7.40 -2.49 -23.57
C HIS A 310 -7.07 -3.67 -24.50
N GLU A 311 -6.93 -3.42 -25.80
CA GLU A 311 -6.53 -4.44 -26.79
C GLU A 311 -5.15 -5.04 -26.45
N LYS A 312 -4.18 -4.21 -26.05
CA LYS A 312 -2.87 -4.71 -25.59
C LYS A 312 -2.99 -5.63 -24.37
N LEU A 313 -3.82 -5.27 -23.39
CA LEU A 313 -4.08 -6.08 -22.21
C LEU A 313 -4.73 -7.42 -22.61
N GLU A 314 -5.74 -7.41 -23.47
CA GLU A 314 -6.39 -8.62 -23.97
C GLU A 314 -5.42 -9.53 -24.73
N SER A 315 -4.63 -8.98 -25.65
CA SER A 315 -3.60 -9.71 -26.38
C SER A 315 -2.61 -10.37 -25.41
N TRP A 316 -2.11 -9.62 -24.43
CA TRP A 316 -1.22 -10.14 -23.40
C TRP A 316 -1.86 -11.31 -22.64
N TYR A 317 -3.14 -11.21 -22.26
CA TYR A 317 -3.84 -12.27 -21.54
C TYR A 317 -3.98 -13.55 -22.35
N ILE A 318 -4.29 -13.43 -23.65
CA ILE A 318 -4.43 -14.55 -24.59
C ILE A 318 -3.07 -15.21 -24.85
N GLU A 319 -2.05 -14.42 -25.18
CA GLU A 319 -0.71 -14.92 -25.50
C GLU A 319 -0.07 -15.65 -24.32
N THR A 320 -0.19 -15.07 -23.12
CA THR A 320 0.40 -15.66 -21.91
C THR A 320 -0.39 -16.87 -21.40
N ALA A 321 -1.65 -17.08 -21.82
CA ALA A 321 -2.49 -18.19 -21.34
C ALA A 321 -1.86 -19.57 -21.53
N THR A 322 -1.07 -19.74 -22.61
CA THR A 322 -0.41 -21.00 -22.93
C THR A 322 0.88 -21.24 -22.12
N GLN A 323 1.44 -20.19 -21.53
CA GLN A 323 2.73 -20.21 -20.83
C GLN A 323 2.57 -20.08 -19.31
N ARG A 324 1.36 -19.79 -18.82
CA ARG A 324 1.08 -19.62 -17.39
C ARG A 324 1.18 -20.96 -16.66
N ASP A 325 2.06 -21.01 -15.68
CA ASP A 325 2.07 -22.06 -14.67
C ASP A 325 1.15 -21.66 -13.51
N GLU A 326 0.03 -22.34 -13.36
CA GLU A 326 -0.92 -22.06 -12.26
C GLU A 326 -0.35 -22.38 -10.88
N SER A 327 0.74 -23.14 -10.78
CA SER A 327 1.42 -23.40 -9.51
C SER A 327 2.34 -22.24 -9.11
N ASP A 328 2.89 -21.52 -10.08
CA ASP A 328 3.84 -20.43 -9.89
C ASP A 328 3.17 -19.18 -9.27
N PRO A 329 3.61 -18.73 -8.08
CA PRO A 329 3.07 -17.53 -7.46
C PRO A 329 3.25 -16.26 -8.29
N TYR A 330 4.31 -16.15 -9.09
CA TYR A 330 4.55 -14.98 -9.96
C TYR A 330 3.56 -14.92 -11.12
N SER A 331 3.27 -16.07 -11.74
CA SER A 331 2.23 -16.19 -12.77
C SER A 331 0.85 -15.80 -12.23
N LYS A 332 0.52 -16.21 -10.99
CA LYS A 332 -0.72 -15.77 -10.30
C LYS A 332 -0.76 -14.27 -10.05
N LEU A 333 0.35 -13.69 -9.57
CA LEU A 333 0.46 -12.25 -9.33
C LEU A 333 0.30 -11.46 -10.63
N ALA A 334 0.95 -11.86 -11.71
CA ALA A 334 0.82 -11.22 -13.02
C ALA A 334 -0.64 -11.24 -13.53
N LEU A 335 -1.34 -12.36 -13.35
CA LEU A 335 -2.76 -12.47 -13.70
C LEU A 335 -3.65 -11.57 -12.83
N ALA A 336 -3.36 -11.46 -11.54
CA ALA A 336 -4.06 -10.55 -10.64
C ALA A 336 -3.86 -9.08 -11.06
N ILE A 337 -2.63 -8.71 -11.43
CA ILE A 337 -2.30 -7.38 -11.96
C ILE A 337 -3.08 -7.11 -13.25
N TYR A 338 -3.13 -8.05 -14.18
CA TYR A 338 -3.91 -7.92 -15.41
C TYR A 338 -5.38 -7.57 -15.12
N HIS A 339 -6.04 -8.34 -14.25
CA HIS A 339 -7.43 -8.06 -13.90
C HIS A 339 -7.60 -6.71 -13.20
N ALA A 340 -6.66 -6.34 -12.33
CA ALA A 340 -6.65 -5.03 -11.70
C ALA A 340 -6.51 -3.89 -12.72
N LEU A 341 -5.63 -4.03 -13.72
CA LEU A 341 -5.43 -3.03 -14.78
C LEU A 341 -6.67 -2.88 -15.67
N VAL A 342 -7.34 -3.98 -16.02
CA VAL A 342 -8.59 -3.93 -16.78
C VAL A 342 -9.66 -3.14 -16.02
N LEU A 343 -9.81 -3.41 -14.72
CA LEU A 343 -10.75 -2.69 -13.87
C LEU A 343 -10.38 -1.20 -13.74
N PHE A 344 -9.10 -0.94 -13.49
CA PHE A 344 -8.57 0.41 -13.32
C PHE A 344 -8.76 1.27 -14.58
N LEU A 345 -8.39 0.75 -15.75
CA LEU A 345 -8.56 1.42 -17.04
C LEU A 345 -10.04 1.67 -17.36
N SER A 346 -10.90 0.69 -17.10
CA SER A 346 -12.35 0.83 -17.30
C SER A 346 -12.95 1.89 -16.37
N GLY A 347 -12.43 2.00 -15.14
CA GLY A 347 -12.87 2.97 -14.14
C GLY A 347 -12.76 4.42 -14.59
N ASN A 348 -11.77 4.76 -15.43
CA ASN A 348 -11.57 6.12 -15.93
C ASN A 348 -12.82 6.70 -16.63
N TYR A 349 -13.56 5.85 -17.35
CA TYR A 349 -14.72 6.25 -18.12
C TYR A 349 -16.00 6.38 -17.28
N GLY A 350 -15.93 6.05 -15.98
CA GLY A 350 -17.03 6.22 -15.03
C GLY A 350 -17.09 7.59 -14.35
N TYR A 351 -16.03 8.41 -14.47
CA TYR A 351 -15.92 9.67 -13.71
C TYR A 351 -16.61 10.87 -14.36
N TYR A 352 -16.69 10.91 -15.69
CA TYR A 352 -17.11 12.09 -16.44
C TYR A 352 -18.33 11.80 -17.32
N SER A 353 -19.30 12.73 -17.34
CA SER A 353 -20.52 12.59 -18.13
C SER A 353 -20.29 12.69 -19.64
N CYS A 354 -19.15 13.21 -20.10
CA CYS A 354 -18.83 13.31 -21.53
C CYS A 354 -18.74 11.96 -22.24
N TRP A 355 -18.63 10.86 -21.47
CA TRP A 355 -18.64 9.49 -21.99
C TRP A 355 -20.05 8.91 -22.16
N GLU A 356 -21.09 9.55 -21.60
CA GLU A 356 -22.46 9.09 -21.72
C GLU A 356 -22.92 9.08 -23.19
N GLY A 357 -23.41 7.93 -23.66
CA GLY A 357 -23.86 7.77 -25.05
C GLY A 357 -22.73 7.59 -26.07
N GLN A 358 -21.45 7.73 -25.70
CA GLN A 358 -20.34 7.34 -26.56
C GLN A 358 -20.23 5.81 -26.61
N ARG A 359 -20.17 5.25 -27.82
CA ARG A 359 -19.91 3.81 -27.99
C ARG A 359 -18.42 3.54 -27.82
N LEU A 360 -18.00 3.27 -26.58
CA LEU A 360 -16.69 2.70 -26.30
C LEU A 360 -16.73 1.20 -26.60
N VAL A 361 -16.54 0.84 -27.88
CA VAL A 361 -16.75 -0.53 -28.38
C VAL A 361 -15.76 -1.54 -27.78
N CYS A 362 -14.58 -1.12 -27.33
CA CYS A 362 -13.54 -2.04 -26.88
C CYS A 362 -13.50 -2.30 -25.36
N ILE A 363 -14.03 -1.41 -24.52
CA ILE A 363 -13.81 -1.49 -23.05
C ILE A 363 -14.83 -2.41 -22.34
N LEU A 364 -15.93 -2.78 -23.01
CA LEU A 364 -17.03 -3.56 -22.43
C LEU A 364 -17.21 -4.95 -23.07
N SER A 365 -16.34 -5.37 -23.97
CA SER A 365 -16.48 -6.66 -24.67
C SER A 365 -15.88 -7.82 -23.89
N GLY A 366 -16.55 -8.22 -22.80
CA GLY A 366 -16.40 -9.56 -22.25
C GLY A 366 -16.87 -10.62 -23.27
N ASN A 367 -15.90 -11.26 -23.92
CA ASN A 367 -15.97 -12.52 -24.68
C ASN A 367 -16.90 -12.63 -25.89
N LYS A 368 -16.27 -12.78 -27.06
CA LYS A 368 -16.87 -13.26 -28.32
C LYS A 368 -17.20 -14.75 -28.22
N SER A 369 -18.36 -15.08 -27.64
CA SER A 369 -19.02 -16.38 -27.88
C SER A 369 -20.51 -16.18 -28.17
N GLY A 370 -20.83 -15.72 -29.38
CA GLY A 370 -22.12 -15.92 -30.06
C GLY A 370 -23.40 -15.37 -29.40
N LYS A 371 -23.35 -14.80 -28.20
CA LYS A 371 -24.46 -14.14 -27.54
C LYS A 371 -24.01 -12.72 -27.21
N LYS A 372 -24.61 -11.73 -27.88
CA LYS A 372 -24.40 -10.32 -27.60
C LYS A 372 -24.85 -10.02 -26.16
N SER A 373 -23.91 -10.04 -25.23
CA SER A 373 -24.08 -9.51 -23.90
C SER A 373 -23.79 -8.01 -23.97
N TRP A 374 -24.84 -7.20 -23.93
CA TRP A 374 -24.72 -5.76 -23.80
C TRP A 374 -24.69 -5.42 -22.31
N VAL A 375 -23.58 -4.85 -21.83
CA VAL A 375 -23.62 -4.08 -20.58
C VAL A 375 -23.96 -2.65 -20.97
N SER A 376 -25.24 -2.31 -20.91
CA SER A 376 -25.67 -0.91 -20.98
C SER A 376 -25.32 -0.22 -19.67
N LEU A 377 -24.51 0.83 -19.71
CA LEU A 377 -24.51 1.87 -18.69
C LEU A 377 -25.84 2.63 -18.81
N GLY A 378 -26.91 2.05 -18.25
CA GLY A 378 -28.22 2.66 -18.18
C GLY A 378 -28.34 3.49 -16.90
N VAL A 379 -28.32 4.82 -17.02
CA VAL A 379 -28.75 5.73 -15.97
C VAL A 379 -30.27 5.83 -16.05
N PHE A 380 -31.00 5.17 -15.15
CA PHE A 380 -32.39 5.56 -14.88
C PHE A 380 -32.37 6.77 -13.96
N SER A 381 -32.62 7.94 -14.55
CA SER A 381 -33.06 9.11 -13.80
C SER A 381 -34.50 8.87 -13.37
N ASP A 382 -34.72 8.70 -12.06
CA ASP A 382 -35.94 9.22 -11.48
C ASP A 382 -35.70 9.78 -10.08
N LYS A 383 -35.75 11.12 -10.04
CA LYS A 383 -36.03 12.00 -8.89
C LYS A 383 -35.19 11.81 -7.62
N GLY A 384 -34.20 12.70 -7.49
CA GLY A 384 -34.01 13.53 -6.29
C GLY A 384 -33.92 12.81 -4.94
N SER A 385 -32.87 12.03 -4.72
CA SER A 385 -32.23 11.91 -3.39
C SER A 385 -30.83 11.32 -3.53
N MET A 386 -29.86 11.88 -2.79
CA MET A 386 -28.50 11.35 -2.69
C MET A 386 -28.57 9.97 -2.01
N SER A 387 -28.37 8.91 -2.79
CA SER A 387 -28.14 7.55 -2.30
C SER A 387 -26.79 7.06 -2.84
N LEU A 388 -25.95 6.54 -1.95
CA LEU A 388 -24.75 5.78 -2.30
C LEU A 388 -25.13 4.71 -3.34
N ARG A 389 -24.42 4.69 -4.47
CA ARG A 389 -24.63 3.70 -5.55
C ARG A 389 -23.74 2.48 -5.29
N GLU A 390 -24.36 1.34 -5.02
CA GLU A 390 -23.69 0.04 -5.01
C GLU A 390 -23.48 -0.43 -6.46
N TYR A 391 -22.25 -0.83 -6.79
CA TYR A 391 -21.94 -1.51 -8.05
C TYR A 391 -21.99 -3.03 -7.82
N LYS A 392 -22.87 -3.72 -8.55
CA LYS A 392 -22.99 -5.18 -8.50
C LYS A 392 -22.34 -5.79 -9.75
N VAL A 393 -21.11 -6.28 -9.60
CA VAL A 393 -20.43 -7.07 -10.63
C VAL A 393 -20.93 -8.52 -10.53
N ILE A 394 -21.66 -8.98 -11.55
CA ILE A 394 -22.09 -10.38 -11.66
C ILE A 394 -21.06 -11.10 -12.54
N CYS A 395 -20.12 -11.82 -11.93
CA CYS A 395 -19.29 -12.79 -12.63
C CYS A 395 -20.10 -14.08 -12.83
N SER A 396 -20.45 -14.41 -14.07
CA SER A 396 -20.96 -15.74 -14.40
C SER A 396 -19.80 -16.73 -14.45
N ASN A 397 -19.91 -17.80 -13.65
CA ASN A 397 -19.05 -18.98 -13.56
C ASN A 397 -17.82 -18.90 -12.64
N ALA A 398 -18.05 -18.75 -11.33
CA ALA A 398 -17.52 -19.62 -10.27
C ALA A 398 -18.12 -19.16 -8.93
N GLY A 399 -18.26 -20.08 -7.98
CA GLY A 399 -19.07 -19.96 -6.76
C GLY A 399 -18.93 -18.65 -5.97
N ILE A 400 -20.04 -18.29 -5.33
CA ILE A 400 -20.28 -17.11 -4.50
C ILE A 400 -19.12 -16.88 -3.52
N ILE A 401 -18.26 -15.90 -3.82
CA ILE A 401 -17.38 -15.26 -2.84
C ILE A 401 -18.06 -13.95 -2.45
N LYS A 402 -18.44 -13.82 -1.19
CA LYS A 402 -18.90 -12.55 -0.62
C LYS A 402 -17.77 -11.54 -0.72
N THR A 403 -17.95 -10.50 -1.52
CA THR A 403 -16.99 -9.41 -1.73
C THR A 403 -16.89 -8.51 -0.49
N PRO A 404 -15.69 -8.01 -0.15
CA PRO A 404 -15.52 -6.90 0.77
C PRO A 404 -15.77 -5.56 0.06
N THR A 405 -16.46 -4.66 0.74
CA THR A 405 -16.74 -3.30 0.30
C THR A 405 -15.45 -2.47 0.38
N PHE A 406 -14.93 -2.02 -0.76
CA PHE A 406 -13.83 -1.04 -0.78
C PHE A 406 -14.42 0.37 -0.88
N HIS A 407 -14.16 1.19 0.12
CA HIS A 407 -14.39 2.63 0.08
C HIS A 407 -13.10 3.32 -0.33
N PHE A 408 -13.04 3.86 -1.55
CA PHE A 408 -12.03 4.85 -1.91
C PHE A 408 -12.51 6.20 -1.38
N PHE A 409 -11.73 6.78 -0.45
CA PHE A 409 -11.88 8.17 -0.05
C PHE A 409 -10.89 8.98 -0.90
N GLY A 410 -11.42 9.92 -1.69
CA GLY A 410 -10.67 11.08 -2.16
C GLY A 410 -10.61 12.16 -1.10
#